data_AF-A0A1E7YNU1-F1
#
_entry.id   AF-A0A1E7YNU1-F1
#
_cell.length_a   1.000
_cell.length_b   1.000
_cell.length_c   1.000
_cell.angle_alpha   90.00
_cell.angle_beta   90.00
_cell.angle_gamma   90.00
#
_symmetry.space_group_name_H-M   'P 1'
#
loop_
_entity.id
_entity.type
_entity.pdbx_description
1 polymer ?
#
loop_
_entity_poly.entity_id
_entity_poly.type
_entity_poly.pdbx_seq_one_letter_code
_entity_poly.pdbx_strand_id
1 'polypeptide(L)'
;MDIRIIDICLPDYFPGSSAPYLAIDLTHGMTRSEVEGAILRAVDDEAFAPEGFTEADYGKLRRLLNARLTKYLLSYSRNMPTDEERGTEEPVYAYIAVLP
;
A
#
# COMPACT_ATOMS: atom_id res chain seq x y z
N MET A 1 10.45 -13.25 4.59
CA MET A 1 9.51 -12.25 4.08
C MET A 1 8.64 -11.74 5.21
N ASP A 2 8.88 -10.48 5.56
CA ASP A 2 8.09 -9.71 6.50
C ASP A 2 7.70 -8.37 5.85
N ILE A 3 6.76 -7.65 6.45
CA ILE A 3 6.29 -6.35 5.96
C ILE A 3 6.22 -5.33 7.09
N ARG A 4 6.51 -4.07 6.76
CA ARG A 4 6.41 -2.96 7.71
C ARG A 4 5.86 -1.72 7.02
N ILE A 5 4.86 -1.07 7.63
CA ILE A 5 4.41 0.25 7.19
C ILE A 5 5.55 1.25 7.44
N ILE A 6 5.98 1.93 6.38
CA ILE A 6 6.94 3.04 6.46
C ILE A 6 6.19 4.28 6.90
N ASP A 7 5.19 4.68 6.10
CA ASP A 7 4.33 5.83 6.35
C ASP A 7 3.04 5.75 5.52
N ILE A 8 2.07 6.61 5.82
CA ILE A 8 0.88 6.86 5.00
C ILE A 8 0.77 8.35 4.75
N CYS A 9 1.16 8.76 3.55
CA CYS A 9 1.30 10.17 3.20
C CYS A 9 1.08 10.42 1.70
N LEU A 10 1.04 11.69 1.30
CA LEU A 10 1.12 12.07 -0.11
C LEU A 10 2.53 11.78 -0.65
N PRO A 11 2.70 11.58 -1.98
CA PRO A 11 3.98 11.27 -2.60
C PRO A 11 5.11 12.22 -2.22
N ASP A 12 4.83 13.52 -2.17
CA ASP A 12 5.81 14.56 -1.89
C ASP A 12 6.42 14.48 -0.48
N TYR A 13 5.75 13.79 0.46
CA TYR A 13 6.22 13.62 1.83
C TYR A 13 6.90 12.27 2.06
N PHE A 14 6.93 11.38 1.06
CA PHE A 14 7.53 10.06 1.24
C PHE A 14 9.06 10.16 1.34
N PRO A 15 9.69 9.76 2.45
CA PRO A 15 11.13 9.91 2.65
C PRO A 15 11.98 8.92 1.83
N GLY A 16 11.35 8.05 1.04
CA GLY A 16 12.02 6.93 0.38
C GLY A 16 12.15 5.70 1.27
N SER A 17 12.73 4.63 0.73
CA SER A 17 13.00 3.40 1.45
C SER A 17 14.31 2.77 0.97
N SER A 18 15.10 2.26 1.93
CA SER A 18 16.31 1.48 1.64
C SER A 18 16.02 0.01 1.30
N ALA A 19 14.79 -0.46 1.57
CA ALA A 19 14.30 -1.78 1.19
C ALA A 19 13.28 -1.64 0.05
N PRO A 20 13.06 -2.71 -0.75
CA PRO A 20 11.95 -2.74 -1.70
C PRO A 20 10.64 -2.38 -0.99
N TYR A 21 9.82 -1.54 -1.61
CA TYR A 21 8.60 -1.06 -0.99
C TYR A 21 7.44 -0.98 -1.98
N LEU A 22 6.25 -1.18 -1.47
CA LEU A 22 4.99 -1.01 -2.18
C LEU A 22 4.39 0.34 -1.87
N ALA A 23 3.72 0.95 -2.84
CA ALA A 23 2.85 2.10 -2.64
C ALA A 23 1.40 1.66 -2.90
N ILE A 24 0.60 1.53 -1.85
CA ILE A 24 -0.81 1.13 -1.95
C ILE A 24 -1.67 2.39 -1.96
N ASP A 25 -2.42 2.61 -3.04
CA ASP A 25 -3.32 3.75 -3.20
C ASP A 25 -4.49 3.68 -2.21
N LEU A 26 -4.71 4.78 -1.48
CA LEU A 26 -5.82 4.93 -0.55
C LEU A 26 -6.67 6.13 -0.92
N THR A 27 -7.98 5.90 -0.95
CA THR A 27 -9.01 6.92 -1.10
C THR A 27 -9.92 6.96 0.12
N HIS A 28 -10.60 8.08 0.34
CA HIS A 28 -11.55 8.18 1.45
C HIS A 28 -12.68 7.14 1.30
N GLY A 29 -13.00 6.46 2.40
CA GLY A 29 -14.19 5.62 2.50
C GLY A 29 -14.13 4.27 1.77
N MET A 30 -12.95 3.80 1.35
CA MET A 30 -12.82 2.52 0.62
C MET A 30 -13.55 1.36 1.32
N THR A 31 -14.15 0.50 0.50
CA THR A 31 -14.69 -0.80 0.88
C THR A 31 -13.56 -1.82 1.04
N ARG A 32 -13.90 -2.97 1.63
CA ARG A 32 -12.95 -4.08 1.76
C ARG A 32 -12.41 -4.53 0.40
N SER A 33 -13.28 -4.73 -0.59
CA SER A 33 -12.89 -5.19 -1.93
C SER A 33 -11.99 -4.19 -2.65
N GLU A 34 -12.21 -2.88 -2.43
CA GLU A 34 -11.34 -1.84 -2.99
C GLU A 34 -9.94 -1.86 -2.36
N VAL A 35 -9.84 -2.04 -1.04
CA VAL A 35 -8.54 -2.19 -0.36
C VAL A 35 -7.80 -3.44 -0.82
N GLU A 36 -8.49 -4.58 -0.92
CA GLU A 36 -7.89 -5.82 -1.43
C GLU A 36 -7.44 -5.68 -2.89
N GLY A 37 -8.20 -4.93 -3.70
CA GLY A 37 -7.83 -4.56 -5.08
C GLY A 37 -6.64 -3.61 -5.17
N ALA A 38 -6.53 -2.62 -4.27
CA ALA A 38 -5.39 -1.71 -4.19
C ALA A 38 -4.10 -2.47 -3.81
N ILE A 39 -4.18 -3.40 -2.84
CA ILE A 39 -3.08 -4.30 -2.50
C ILE A 39 -2.64 -5.11 -3.72
N LEU A 40 -3.59 -5.68 -4.47
CA LEU A 40 -3.29 -6.46 -5.66
C LEU A 40 -2.57 -5.61 -6.71
N ARG A 41 -3.10 -4.43 -7.03
CA ARG A 41 -2.49 -3.51 -8.00
C ARG A 41 -1.08 -3.10 -7.60
N ALA A 42 -0.86 -2.75 -6.34
CA ALA A 42 0.45 -2.34 -5.85
C ALA A 42 1.49 -3.47 -5.96
N VAL A 43 1.10 -4.72 -5.69
CA VAL A 43 2.01 -5.88 -5.80
C VAL A 43 2.31 -6.25 -7.25
N ASP A 44 1.38 -5.94 -8.16
CA ASP A 44 1.48 -6.26 -9.58
C ASP A 44 2.00 -5.07 -10.41
N ASP A 45 2.33 -3.97 -9.73
CA ASP A 45 2.92 -2.79 -10.31
C ASP A 45 4.33 -3.12 -10.82
N GLU A 46 4.60 -2.81 -12.08
CA GLU A 46 5.91 -3.00 -12.71
C GLU A 46 7.02 -2.21 -12.00
N ALA A 47 6.68 -1.10 -11.32
CA ALA A 47 7.60 -0.35 -10.49
C ALA A 47 8.05 -1.13 -9.25
N PHE A 48 7.26 -2.08 -8.78
CA PHE A 48 7.59 -2.99 -7.69
C PHE A 48 8.14 -4.31 -8.24
N ALA A 49 9.38 -4.28 -8.73
CA ALA A 49 10.09 -5.45 -9.25
C ALA A 49 11.36 -5.76 -8.42
N PRO A 50 11.23 -6.20 -7.16
CA PRO A 50 12.39 -6.59 -6.35
C PRO A 50 13.19 -7.72 -7.00
N GLU A 51 14.52 -7.57 -7.01
CA GLU A 51 15.42 -8.56 -7.58
C GLU A 51 15.25 -9.92 -6.89
N GLY A 52 15.13 -10.99 -7.69
CA GLY A 52 15.04 -12.37 -7.20
C GLY A 52 13.66 -12.81 -6.70
N PHE A 53 12.62 -11.96 -6.77
CA PHE A 53 11.25 -12.39 -6.45
C PHE A 53 10.71 -13.35 -7.50
N THR A 54 10.16 -14.47 -7.03
CA THR A 54 9.43 -15.42 -7.86
C THR A 54 7.93 -15.15 -7.83
N GLU A 55 7.17 -15.70 -8.78
CA GLU A 55 5.68 -15.69 -8.75
C GLU A 55 5.11 -16.21 -7.42
N ALA A 56 5.77 -17.20 -6.81
CA ALA A 56 5.36 -17.72 -5.50
C ALA A 56 5.55 -16.69 -4.38
N ASP A 57 6.57 -15.85 -4.47
CA ASP A 57 6.83 -14.76 -3.52
C ASP A 57 5.79 -13.65 -3.66
N TYR A 58 5.45 -13.23 -4.89
CA TYR A 58 4.33 -12.31 -5.12
C TYR A 58 3.03 -12.85 -4.55
N GLY A 59 2.69 -14.11 -4.82
CA GLY A 59 1.50 -14.75 -4.25
C GLY A 59 1.51 -14.87 -2.71
N LYS A 60 2.69 -15.03 -2.10
CA LYS A 60 2.85 -15.01 -0.63
C LYS A 60 2.69 -13.61 -0.07
N LEU A 61 3.28 -12.61 -0.72
CA LEU A 61 3.21 -11.20 -0.34
C LEU A 61 1.77 -10.68 -0.38
N ARG A 62 1.02 -10.95 -1.46
CA ARG A 62 -0.41 -10.60 -1.57
C ARG A 62 -1.22 -11.16 -0.40
N ARG A 63 -1.02 -12.44 -0.06
CA ARG A 63 -1.72 -13.08 1.07
C ARG A 63 -1.32 -12.47 2.41
N LEU A 64 -0.03 -12.16 2.60
CA LEU A 64 0.48 -11.55 3.81
C LEU A 64 -0.06 -10.14 4.04
N LEU A 65 -0.07 -9.30 2.99
CA LEU A 65 -0.62 -7.94 3.01
C LEU A 65 -2.11 -7.98 3.33
N ASN A 66 -2.88 -8.83 2.65
CA ASN A 66 -4.31 -8.94 2.91
C ASN A 66 -4.63 -9.42 4.34
N ALA A 67 -3.85 -10.37 4.86
CA ALA A 67 -4.05 -10.88 6.22
C ALA A 67 -3.72 -9.83 7.29
N ARG A 68 -2.71 -8.98 7.08
CA ARG A 68 -2.19 -8.07 8.10
C ARG A 68 -2.68 -6.63 7.97
N LEU A 69 -2.85 -6.14 6.75
CA LEU A 69 -3.08 -4.71 6.48
C LEU A 69 -4.52 -4.38 6.12
N THR A 70 -5.32 -5.28 5.55
CA THR A 70 -6.68 -4.94 5.05
C THR A 70 -7.54 -4.27 6.12
N LYS A 71 -7.57 -4.79 7.35
CA LYS A 71 -8.36 -4.19 8.45
C LYS A 71 -7.84 -2.78 8.80
N TYR A 72 -6.52 -2.61 8.83
CA TYR A 72 -5.90 -1.35 9.19
C TYR A 72 -6.12 -0.29 8.10
N LEU A 73 -5.87 -0.62 6.83
CA LEU A 73 -6.08 0.27 5.69
C LEU A 73 -7.56 0.64 5.53
N LEU A 74 -8.47 -0.31 5.74
CA LEU A 74 -9.92 -0.05 5.77
C LEU A 74 -10.31 0.93 6.88
N SER A 75 -9.68 0.81 8.05
CA SER A 75 -9.93 1.76 9.14
C SER A 75 -9.36 3.12 8.82
N TYR A 76 -8.16 3.18 8.24
CA TYR A 76 -7.52 4.44 7.87
C TYR A 76 -8.32 5.17 6.78
N SER A 77 -8.71 4.48 5.71
CA SER A 77 -9.47 5.08 4.59
C SER A 77 -10.77 5.72 5.03
N ARG A 78 -11.45 5.16 6.04
CA ARG A 78 -12.71 5.72 6.58
C ARG A 78 -12.52 6.96 7.45
N ASN A 79 -11.32 7.17 7.99
CA ASN A 79 -11.02 8.25 8.90
C ASN A 79 -10.10 9.32 8.30
N MET A 80 -9.51 9.07 7.14
CA MET A 80 -8.75 10.10 6.42
C MET A 80 -9.69 11.18 5.87
N PRO A 81 -9.25 12.44 5.73
CA PRO A 81 -10.06 13.46 5.10
C PRO A 81 -10.31 13.15 3.62
N THR A 82 -11.45 13.63 3.11
CA THR A 82 -11.79 13.61 1.68
C THR A 82 -10.85 14.50 0.86
N ASP A 83 -10.81 14.32 -0.46
CA ASP A 83 -9.98 15.13 -1.36
C ASP A 83 -10.31 16.63 -1.26
N GLU A 84 -11.59 16.96 -1.09
CA GLU A 84 -12.07 18.33 -0.88
C GLU A 84 -11.53 18.92 0.44
N GLU A 85 -11.56 18.16 1.54
CA GLU A 85 -11.04 18.61 2.84
C GLU A 85 -9.52 18.79 2.84
N ARG A 86 -8.79 17.98 2.06
CA ARG A 86 -7.33 18.13 1.90
C ARG A 86 -6.96 19.26 0.94
N GLY A 87 -7.88 19.69 0.07
CA GLY A 87 -7.61 20.66 -0.99
C GLY A 87 -6.69 20.13 -2.09
N THR A 88 -6.64 18.81 -2.28
CA THR A 88 -5.82 18.16 -3.33
C THR A 88 -6.46 16.84 -3.77
N GLU A 89 -6.35 16.54 -5.06
CA GLU A 89 -6.75 15.26 -5.68
C GLU A 89 -5.60 14.24 -5.69
N GLU A 90 -4.44 14.60 -5.12
CA GLU A 90 -3.30 13.68 -5.08
C GLU A 90 -3.61 12.43 -4.25
N PRO A 91 -3.32 11.23 -4.77
CA PRO A 91 -3.56 10.00 -4.03
C PRO A 91 -2.69 9.94 -2.77
N VAL A 92 -3.28 9.53 -1.64
CA VAL A 92 -2.50 9.14 -0.47
C VAL A 92 -2.05 7.70 -0.63
N TYR A 93 -0.80 7.42 -0.31
CA TYR A 93 -0.26 6.07 -0.40
C TYR A 93 0.11 5.55 0.98
N ALA A 94 -0.21 4.28 1.24
CA ALA A 94 0.45 3.52 2.29
C ALA A 94 1.72 2.89 1.72
N TYR A 95 2.87 3.36 2.21
CA TYR A 95 4.18 2.85 1.80
C TYR A 95 4.61 1.69 2.69
N ILE A 96 4.82 0.51 2.10
CA ILE A 96 5.09 -0.72 2.84
C ILE A 96 6.46 -1.26 2.45
N ALA A 97 7.41 -1.31 3.39
CA ALA A 97 8.67 -1.99 3.20
C ALA A 97 8.46 -3.51 3.18
N VAL A 98 9.09 -4.19 2.23
CA VAL A 98 9.12 -5.64 2.09
C VAL A 98 10.52 -6.13 2.46
N LEU A 99 10.59 -6.93 3.52
CA LEU A 99 11.86 -7.38 4.10
C LEU A 99 12.06 -8.87 3.76
N PRO A 100 13.24 -9.27 3.23
CA PRO A 100 13.52 -10.67 2.89
C PRO A 100 13.41 -11.64 4.08
#